data_AF-A0ABD6C3V4-F1
#
_entry.id   AF-A0ABD6C3V4-F1
#
_cell.length_a   1.000
_cell.length_b   1.000
_cell.length_c   1.000
_cell.angle_alpha   90.00
_cell.angle_beta   90.00
_cell.angle_gamma   90.00
#
_symmetry.space_group_name_H-M   'P 1'
#
loop_
_entity.id
_entity.type
_entity.pdbx_description
1 polymer ?
#
loop_
_entity_poly.entity_id
_entity_poly.type
_entity_poly.pdbx_seq_one_letter_code
_entity_poly.pdbx_strand_id
1 'polypeptide(L)'
;MTELLECRDCGRRTYYQKRRCLECGGSTFDRVDAGRGELRSVTTVHVTPEGVREPNRLGLASFPGGANVIAQLDEDLGIGDAVRLEGDHDLRVTADGALRGARLVAAE
;
A
#
# COMPACT_ATOMS: atom_id res chain seq x y z
N MET A 1 -1.79 -6.22 7.08
CA MET A 1 -1.78 -6.46 5.61
C MET A 1 -0.53 -5.84 5.04
N THR A 2 0.56 -6.60 4.92
CA THR A 2 1.85 -6.12 4.38
C THR A 2 2.35 -6.99 3.23
N GLU A 3 1.64 -8.08 2.94
CA GLU A 3 1.94 -9.02 1.87
C GLU A 3 1.30 -8.59 0.55
N LEU A 4 1.90 -9.03 -0.56
CA LEU A 4 1.32 -9.00 -1.90
C LEU A 4 0.79 -10.38 -2.28
N LEU A 5 -0.03 -10.41 -3.32
CA LEU A 5 -0.52 -11.63 -3.95
C LEU A 5 0.18 -11.79 -5.30
N GLU A 6 1.00 -12.84 -5.43
CA GLU A 6 1.72 -13.20 -6.65
C GLU A 6 0.94 -14.26 -7.43
N CYS A 7 0.66 -14.00 -8.71
CA CYS A 7 0.04 -14.99 -9.58
C CYS A 7 1.01 -16.15 -9.83
N ARG A 8 0.60 -17.39 -9.52
CA ARG A 8 1.43 -18.59 -9.71
C ARG A 8 1.86 -18.81 -11.16
N ASP A 9 1.03 -18.38 -12.10
CA ASP A 9 1.22 -18.71 -13.51
C ASP A 9 2.19 -17.75 -14.22
N CYS A 10 2.26 -16.48 -13.80
CA CYS A 10 3.08 -15.46 -14.48
C CYS A 10 3.93 -14.56 -13.56
N GLY A 11 3.87 -14.75 -12.24
CA GLY A 11 4.62 -13.96 -11.27
C GLY A 11 4.13 -12.52 -11.09
N ARG A 12 3.04 -12.10 -11.75
CA ARG A 12 2.49 -10.75 -11.55
C ARG A 12 1.95 -10.59 -10.15
N ARG A 13 2.34 -9.51 -9.48
CA ARG A 13 1.91 -9.18 -8.12
C ARG A 13 0.81 -8.13 -8.07
N THR A 14 -0.05 -8.23 -7.07
CA THR A 14 -1.09 -7.24 -6.76
C THR A 14 -1.30 -7.16 -5.25
N TYR A 15 -1.75 -6.01 -4.74
CA TYR A 15 -2.04 -5.85 -3.32
C TYR A 15 -3.46 -6.30 -2.95
N TYR A 16 -4.44 -6.01 -3.82
CA TYR A 16 -5.82 -6.40 -3.59
C TYR A 16 -6.10 -7.80 -4.14
N GLN A 17 -6.88 -8.58 -3.39
CA GLN A 17 -7.35 -9.88 -3.86
C GLN A 17 -8.17 -9.73 -5.15
N LYS A 18 -7.77 -10.49 -6.16
CA LYS A 18 -8.47 -10.57 -7.45
C LYS A 18 -8.90 -12.00 -7.71
N ARG A 19 -10.02 -12.17 -8.42
CA ARG A 19 -10.48 -13.49 -8.87
C ARG A 19 -9.62 -14.06 -10.01
N ARG A 20 -9.03 -13.17 -10.82
CA ARG A 20 -8.15 -13.51 -11.95
C ARG A 20 -7.01 -12.51 -12.07
N CYS A 21 -5.87 -12.99 -12.57
CA CYS A 21 -4.73 -12.17 -12.93
C CYS A 21 -5.09 -11.32 -14.15
N LEU A 22 -4.82 -10.01 -14.08
CA LEU A 22 -5.12 -9.10 -15.19
C LEU A 22 -4.15 -9.25 -16.37
N GLU A 23 -3.04 -9.95 -16.18
CA GLU A 23 -2.02 -10.14 -17.22
C GLU A 23 -2.18 -11.47 -17.96
N CYS A 24 -2.39 -12.58 -17.23
CA CYS A 24 -2.44 -13.92 -17.83
C CYS A 24 -3.78 -14.65 -17.64
N GLY A 25 -4.72 -14.11 -16.85
CA GLY A 25 -6.03 -14.74 -16.59
C GLY A 25 -6.04 -15.86 -15.54
N GLY A 26 -4.88 -16.26 -15.01
CA GLY A 26 -4.73 -17.27 -13.94
C GLY A 26 -5.51 -16.92 -12.67
N SER A 27 -5.96 -17.92 -11.91
CA SER A 27 -6.85 -17.73 -10.75
C SER A 27 -6.23 -18.04 -9.39
N THR A 28 -4.97 -18.49 -9.38
CA THR A 28 -4.30 -18.90 -8.14
C THR A 28 -3.19 -17.91 -7.80
N PHE A 29 -3.17 -17.48 -6.54
CA PHE A 29 -2.23 -16.50 -6.03
C PHE A 29 -1.62 -16.96 -4.72
N ASP A 30 -0.32 -16.70 -4.56
CA ASP A 30 0.42 -16.92 -3.32
C ASP A 30 0.66 -15.59 -2.60
N ARG A 31 0.64 -15.65 -1.27
CA ARG A 31 1.05 -14.52 -0.44
C ARG A 31 2.57 -14.45 -0.43
N VAL A 32 3.10 -13.28 -0.72
CA VAL A 32 4.54 -13.01 -0.73
C VAL A 32 4.82 -11.72 0.02
N ASP A 33 6.00 -11.60 0.61
CA ASP A 33 6.43 -10.33 1.19
C ASP A 33 6.47 -9.24 0.11
N ALA A 34 6.03 -8.03 0.45
CA ALA A 34 6.01 -6.92 -0.48
C ALA A 34 7.43 -6.46 -0.88
N GLY A 35 8.40 -6.65 0.02
CA GLY A 35 9.76 -6.17 -0.12
C GLY A 35 9.84 -4.63 -0.12
N ARG A 36 10.96 -4.14 -0.66
CA ARG A 36 11.24 -2.72 -0.84
C ARG A 36 10.54 -2.21 -2.11
N GLY A 37 9.72 -1.17 -1.96
CA GLY A 37 9.15 -0.40 -3.05
C GLY A 37 9.85 0.95 -3.23
N GLU A 38 9.42 1.69 -4.24
CA GLU A 38 9.87 3.05 -4.54
C GLU A 38 8.65 3.98 -4.61
N LEU A 39 8.73 5.12 -3.94
CA LEU A 39 7.67 6.12 -3.93
C LEU A 39 7.63 6.86 -5.27
N ARG A 40 6.50 6.78 -5.98
CA ARG A 40 6.31 7.36 -7.32
C ARG A 40 5.59 8.69 -7.32
N SER A 41 4.69 8.90 -6.38
CA SER A 41 4.00 10.17 -6.20
C SER A 41 3.62 10.40 -4.75
N VAL A 42 3.50 11.68 -4.38
CA VAL A 42 3.09 12.13 -3.06
C VAL A 42 2.03 13.21 -3.23
N THR A 43 1.02 13.18 -2.37
CA THR A 43 0.03 14.25 -2.24
C THR A 43 -0.30 14.50 -0.78
N THR A 44 -0.78 15.70 -0.48
CA THR A 44 -1.24 16.08 0.85
C THR A 44 -2.70 16.48 0.78
N VAL A 45 -3.55 15.75 1.50
CA VAL A 45 -4.96 16.10 1.66
C VAL A 45 -5.07 17.01 2.88
N HIS A 46 -5.31 18.30 2.62
CA HIS A 46 -5.33 19.34 3.66
C HIS A 46 -6.65 19.43 4.42
N VAL A 47 -7.73 18.89 3.86
CA VAL A 47 -9.05 18.85 4.50
C VAL A 47 -9.58 17.43 4.39
N THR A 48 -9.79 16.78 5.52
CA THR A 48 -10.06 15.34 5.61
C THR A 48 -11.38 15.05 6.33
N PRO A 49 -12.01 13.90 6.07
CA PRO A 49 -13.20 13.48 6.82
C PRO A 49 -12.89 13.32 8.31
N GLU A 50 -13.93 13.45 9.14
CA GLU A 50 -13.81 13.21 10.59
C GLU A 50 -13.14 11.86 10.89
N GLY A 51 -12.20 11.92 11.84
CA GLY A 51 -11.44 10.77 12.30
C GLY A 51 -10.23 10.40 11.44
N VAL A 52 -10.01 11.07 10.30
CA VAL A 52 -8.79 10.93 9.50
C VAL A 52 -7.79 11.99 9.94
N ARG A 53 -6.49 11.66 9.95
CA ARG A 53 -5.43 12.63 10.28
C ARG A 53 -5.46 13.82 9.31
N GLU A 54 -5.30 15.04 9.81
CA GLU A 54 -5.22 16.26 8.99
C GLU A 54 -3.94 17.06 9.34
N PRO A 55 -3.10 17.43 8.35
CA PRO A 55 -3.14 17.02 6.96
C PRO A 55 -2.80 15.53 6.78
N ASN A 56 -3.41 14.87 5.78
CA ASN A 56 -3.10 13.47 5.45
C ASN A 56 -2.17 13.38 4.24
N ARG A 57 -0.92 12.96 4.46
CA ARG A 57 -0.01 12.64 3.35
C ARG A 57 -0.31 11.24 2.82
N LEU A 58 -0.44 11.14 1.50
CA LEU A 58 -0.65 9.90 0.77
C LEU A 58 0.48 9.70 -0.24
N GLY A 59 0.85 8.44 -0.46
CA GLY A 59 1.86 8.06 -1.41
C GLY A 59 1.38 6.95 -2.33
N LEU A 60 1.82 6.98 -3.59
CA LEU A 60 1.75 5.85 -4.51
C LEU A 60 3.14 5.23 -4.59
N ALA A 61 3.29 3.97 -4.17
CA ALA A 61 4.55 3.25 -4.29
C ALA A 61 4.44 2.08 -5.27
N SER A 62 5.49 1.89 -6.05
CA SER A 62 5.67 0.71 -6.90
C SER A 62 6.51 -0.33 -6.17
N PHE A 63 6.04 -1.56 -6.14
CA PHE A 63 6.73 -2.71 -5.56
C PHE A 63 7.14 -3.71 -6.66
N PRO A 64 8.07 -4.64 -6.35
CA PRO A 64 8.46 -5.72 -7.25
C PRO A 64 7.25 -6.51 -7.78
N GLY A 65 7.40 -7.11 -8.96
CA GLY A 65 6.31 -7.84 -9.60
C GLY A 65 5.15 -6.97 -10.11
N GLY A 66 5.35 -5.64 -10.20
CA GLY A 66 4.41 -4.71 -10.84
C GLY A 66 3.19 -4.34 -9.98
N ALA A 67 3.26 -4.55 -8.66
CA ALA A 67 2.23 -4.11 -7.73
C ALA A 67 2.40 -2.62 -7.43
N ASN A 68 1.29 -1.88 -7.38
CA ASN A 68 1.28 -0.48 -6.98
C ASN A 68 0.29 -0.31 -5.82
N VAL A 69 0.68 0.44 -4.80
CA VAL A 69 -0.12 0.63 -3.58
C VAL A 69 -0.22 2.11 -3.25
N ILE A 70 -1.44 2.56 -2.99
CA ILE A 70 -1.71 3.87 -2.40
C ILE A 70 -1.95 3.66 -0.90
N ALA A 71 -1.19 4.36 -0.07
CA ALA A 71 -1.37 4.32 1.38
C ALA A 71 -0.92 5.63 2.03
N GLN A 72 -1.26 5.79 3.31
CA GLN A 72 -0.81 6.95 4.10
C GLN A 72 0.72 6.89 4.27
N LEU A 73 1.34 8.05 4.28
CA LEU A 73 2.78 8.23 4.57
C LEU A 73 2.94 8.81 5.97
N ASP A 74 3.92 8.33 6.71
CA ASP A 74 4.51 9.14 7.78
C ASP A 74 5.59 10.05 7.19
N GLU A 75 6.05 11.04 7.96
CA GLU A 75 6.64 12.30 7.48
C GLU A 75 7.93 12.15 6.63
N ASP A 76 8.34 13.25 5.98
CA ASP A 76 9.58 13.44 5.18
C ASP A 76 9.88 12.52 3.99
N LEU A 77 8.97 11.60 3.65
CA LEU A 77 9.10 10.81 2.41
C LEU A 77 8.75 11.64 1.16
N GLY A 78 9.60 11.51 0.14
CA GLY A 78 9.54 12.13 -1.18
C GLY A 78 9.63 11.12 -2.33
N ILE A 79 9.36 11.59 -3.55
CA ILE A 79 9.42 10.76 -4.76
C ILE A 79 10.85 10.24 -4.95
N GLY A 80 10.99 8.95 -5.27
CA GLY A 80 12.26 8.26 -5.40
C GLY A 80 12.74 7.57 -4.12
N ASP A 81 12.16 7.91 -2.97
CA ASP A 81 12.50 7.26 -1.71
C ASP A 81 12.07 5.80 -1.71
N ALA A 82 12.88 4.99 -1.05
CA ALA A 82 12.56 3.61 -0.83
C ALA A 82 11.63 3.45 0.37
N VAL A 83 10.61 2.60 0.18
CA VAL A 83 9.56 2.40 1.18
C VAL A 83 9.25 0.93 1.37
N ARG A 84 8.65 0.59 2.52
CA ARG A 84 8.05 -0.71 2.80
C ARG A 84 6.62 -0.53 3.28
N LEU A 85 5.82 -1.60 3.21
CA LEU A 85 4.50 -1.63 3.84
C LEU A 85 4.65 -1.97 5.33
N GLU A 86 4.02 -1.18 6.18
CA GLU A 86 3.89 -1.45 7.61
C GLU A 86 2.41 -1.53 7.97
N GLY A 87 2.01 -2.59 8.67
CA GLY A 87 0.62 -2.85 9.03
C GLY A 87 0.19 -2.18 10.34
N ASP A 88 -1.07 -2.43 10.71
CA ASP A 88 -1.66 -2.10 12.02
C ASP A 88 -1.61 -0.62 12.43
N HIS A 89 -1.60 0.28 11.45
CA HIS A 89 -1.72 1.71 11.67
C HIS A 89 -3.17 2.15 11.69
N ASP A 90 -3.52 3.05 12.60
CA ASP A 90 -4.84 3.68 12.62
C ASP A 90 -4.95 4.63 11.40
N LEU A 91 -5.80 4.27 10.45
CA LEU A 91 -6.02 5.06 9.23
C LEU A 91 -7.18 6.04 9.41
N ARG A 92 -8.16 5.67 10.23
CA ARG A 92 -9.31 6.49 10.60
C ARG A 92 -9.91 6.03 11.93
N VAL A 93 -10.22 6.95 12.84
CA VAL A 93 -10.94 6.66 14.08
C VAL A 93 -12.42 6.98 13.91
N THR A 94 -13.30 6.03 14.18
CA THR A 94 -14.76 6.22 14.15
C THR A 94 -15.37 5.95 15.52
N ALA A 95 -16.67 6.18 15.69
CA ALA A 95 -17.40 5.82 16.90
C ALA A 95 -17.34 4.31 17.21
N ASP A 96 -17.22 3.47 16.18
CA ASP A 96 -17.14 2.00 16.30
C ASP A 96 -15.69 1.49 16.50
N GLY A 97 -14.70 2.39 16.51
CA GLY A 97 -13.28 2.07 16.74
C GLY A 97 -12.35 2.53 15.62
N ALA A 98 -11.08 2.12 15.71
CA ALA A 98 -10.06 2.46 14.71
C ALA A 98 -10.10 1.51 13.50
N LEU A 99 -10.23 2.08 12.31
CA LEU A 99 -9.97 1.39 11.05
C LEU A 99 -8.46 1.30 10.86
N ARG A 100 -7.93 0.08 10.99
CA ARG A 100 -6.48 -0.18 10.90
C ARG A 100 -6.09 -0.70 9.52
N GLY A 101 -4.89 -0.36 9.07
CA GLY A 101 -4.38 -0.80 7.79
C GLY A 101 -2.91 -0.50 7.59
N ALA A 102 -2.48 -0.56 6.33
CA ALA A 102 -1.07 -0.39 5.98
C ALA A 102 -0.70 1.08 5.72
N ARG A 103 0.52 1.44 6.06
CA ARG A 103 1.20 2.68 5.65
C ARG A 103 2.45 2.37 4.83
N LEU A 104 2.90 3.35 4.05
CA LEU A 104 4.25 3.32 3.49
C LEU A 104 5.16 4.08 4.45
N VAL A 105 6.23 3.41 4.86
CA VAL A 105 7.27 3.95 5.74
C VAL A 105 8.62 3.79 5.06
N ALA A 106 9.64 4.53 5.49
CA ALA A 106 10.99 4.39 4.95
C ALA A 106 11.47 2.93 5.04
N ALA A 107 12.10 2.45 3.97
CA ALA A 107 12.84 1.19 4.01
C ALA A 107 14.28 1.50 4.45
N GLU A 108 14.70 0.93 5.58
CA GLU A 108 16.10 0.95 6.04
C GLU A 108 17.05 0.33 5.00
#